data_AF-A0A915ZSU6-F1
#
_entry.id   AF-A0A915ZSU6-F1
#
_cell.length_a   1.000
_cell.length_b   1.000
_cell.length_c   1.000
_cell.angle_alpha   90.00
_cell.angle_beta   90.00
_cell.angle_gamma   90.00
#
_symmetry.space_group_name_H-M   'P 1'
#
loop_
_entity.id
_entity.type
_entity.pdbx_description
1 polymer ?
#
loop_
_entity_poly.entity_id
_entity_poly.type
_entity_poly.pdbx_seq_one_letter_code
_entity_poly.pdbx_strand_id
1 'polypeptide(L)'
;MVRLTFLFPKDKKFHEELKEKVFNDFGSEAEEAVKMIKSLIISDLLRTNANFLQREVGNIPNVPFVVEKIEDSKVILEGSVKLSR
;
A
#
# COMPACT_ATOMS: atom_id res chain seq x y z
N MET A 1 -17.38 -11.50 7.48
CA MET A 1 -15.99 -11.57 7.97
C MET A 1 -15.12 -10.80 6.99
N VAL A 2 -14.48 -9.72 7.44
CA VAL A 2 -13.59 -8.91 6.59
C VAL A 2 -12.26 -9.64 6.46
N ARG A 3 -11.71 -9.75 5.24
CA ARG A 3 -10.38 -10.32 4.98
C ARG A 3 -9.47 -9.21 4.50
N LEU A 4 -8.27 -9.13 5.05
CA LEU A 4 -7.30 -8.08 4.75
C LEU A 4 -5.93 -8.69 4.45
N THR A 5 -5.18 -7.99 3.61
CA THR A 5 -3.75 -8.21 3.40
C THR A 5 -3.02 -6.92 3.74
N PHE A 6 -1.98 -7.01 4.55
CA PHE A 6 -1.17 -5.86 4.95
C PHE A 6 0.20 -5.92 4.28
N LEU A 7 0.58 -4.83 3.61
CA LEU A 7 1.91 -4.64 3.07
C LEU A 7 2.82 -4.09 4.16
N PHE A 8 3.74 -4.90 4.68
CA PHE A 8 4.67 -4.46 5.72
C PHE A 8 5.89 -3.77 5.09
N PRO A 9 6.09 -2.45 5.30
CA PRO A 9 7.24 -1.74 4.77
C PRO A 9 8.53 -2.22 5.42
N LYS A 10 9.54 -2.55 4.63
CA LYS A 10 10.88 -2.90 5.14
C LYS A 10 11.81 -1.69 5.29
N ASP A 11 11.50 -0.57 4.63
CA ASP A 11 12.34 0.62 4.63
C ASP A 11 12.23 1.39 5.95
N LYS A 12 13.38 1.62 6.60
CA LYS A 12 13.47 2.37 7.87
C LYS A 12 12.99 3.81 7.70
N LYS A 13 13.26 4.44 6.56
CA LYS A 13 12.87 5.85 6.31
C LYS A 13 11.36 6.03 6.33
N PHE A 14 10.63 5.09 5.71
CA PHE A 14 9.17 5.09 5.77
C PHE A 14 8.65 5.04 7.21
N HIS A 15 9.25 4.21 8.06
CA HIS A 15 8.85 4.10 9.47
C HIS A 15 9.16 5.36 10.28
N GLU A 16 10.27 6.04 9.97
CA GLU A 16 10.64 7.32 10.59
C GLU A 16 9.67 8.42 10.17
N GLU A 17 9.41 8.58 8.87
CA GLU A 17 8.44 9.54 8.34
C GLU A 17 7.04 9.31 8.91
N LEU A 18 6.56 8.06 8.94
CA LEU A 18 5.24 7.75 9.51
C LEU A 18 5.17 8.15 11.00
N LYS A 19 6.22 7.88 11.79
CA LYS A 19 6.24 8.27 13.21
C LYS A 19 6.23 9.78 13.36
N GLU A 20 7.07 10.49 12.61
CA GLU A 20 7.09 11.96 12.63
C GLU A 20 5.70 12.52 12.35
N LYS A 21 5.02 12.03 11.31
CA LYS A 21 3.66 12.48 10.94
C LYS A 21 2.59 12.16 11.98
N VAL A 22 2.68 11.00 12.64
CA VAL A 22 1.73 10.60 13.69
C VAL A 22 1.87 11.45 14.95
N PHE A 23 3.10 11.79 15.34
CA PHE A 23 3.38 12.51 16.57
C PHE A 23 3.52 14.02 16.39
N ASN A 24 3.31 14.53 15.17
CA ASN A 24 3.30 15.96 14.93
C ASN A 24 1.94 16.56 15.33
N ASP A 25 1.95 17.69 16.04
CA ASP A 25 0.74 18.34 16.57
C ASP A 25 -0.08 19.09 15.47
N PHE A 26 0.39 19.08 14.22
CA PHE A 26 -0.33 19.66 13.09
C PHE A 26 -1.32 18.63 12.50
N GLY A 27 -2.61 18.96 12.55
CA GLY A 27 -3.69 18.06 12.10
C GLY A 27 -3.57 17.53 10.66
N SER A 28 -2.93 18.29 9.75
CA SER A 28 -2.70 17.85 8.37
C SER A 28 -1.72 16.67 8.26
N GLU A 29 -0.72 16.61 9.15
CA GLU A 29 0.29 15.54 9.15
C GLU A 29 -0.31 14.21 9.64
N ALA A 30 -1.21 14.27 10.63
CA ALA A 30 -1.95 13.11 11.10
C ALA A 30 -2.84 12.51 9.99
N GLU A 31 -3.48 13.34 9.17
CA GLU A 31 -4.24 12.87 8.01
C GLU A 31 -3.36 12.20 6.96
N GLU A 32 -2.15 12.71 6.73
CA GLU A 32 -1.17 12.10 5.83
C GLU A 32 -0.69 10.75 6.37
N ALA A 33 -0.41 10.63 7.67
CA ALA A 33 -0.10 9.35 8.30
C ALA A 33 -1.23 8.33 8.10
N VAL A 34 -2.49 8.75 8.24
CA VAL A 34 -3.65 7.88 7.96
C VAL A 34 -3.68 7.43 6.50
N LYS A 35 -3.40 8.33 5.55
CA LYS A 35 -3.31 7.99 4.11
C LYS A 35 -2.18 6.99 3.85
N MET A 36 -1.01 7.18 4.46
CA MET A 36 0.12 6.25 4.38
C MET A 36 -0.26 4.86 4.92
N ILE A 37 -0.93 4.77 6.06
CA ILE A 37 -1.35 3.47 6.61
C ILE A 37 -2.39 2.81 5.71
N LYS A 38 -3.38 3.58 5.22
CA LYS A 38 -4.42 3.06 4.33
C LYS A 38 -3.86 2.54 3.00
N SER A 39 -2.77 3.12 2.49
CA SER A 39 -2.14 2.66 1.25
C SER A 39 -1.49 1.27 1.36
N LEU A 40 -1.17 0.84 2.60
CA LEU A 40 -0.60 -0.47 2.90
C LEU A 40 -1.64 -1.58 3.10
N ILE A 41 -2.92 -1.23 3.19
CA ILE A 41 -4.00 -2.18 3.47
C ILE A 41 -4.74 -2.48 2.18
N ILE A 42 -4.90 -3.77 1.89
CA ILE A 42 -5.70 -4.29 0.79
C ILE A 42 -6.94 -4.94 1.39
N SER A 43 -8.14 -4.54 0.93
CA SER A 43 -9.41 -5.06 1.43
C SER A 43 -9.78 -6.44 0.84
N ASP A 44 -8.79 -7.33 0.75
CA ASP A 44 -8.93 -8.69 0.24
C ASP A 44 -7.82 -9.58 0.81
N LEU A 45 -7.95 -10.89 0.64
CA LEU A 45 -6.94 -11.87 0.98
C LEU A 45 -6.10 -12.22 -0.25
N LEU A 46 -4.83 -11.82 -0.25
CA LEU A 46 -3.83 -12.22 -1.22
C LEU A 46 -2.91 -13.23 -0.56
N ARG A 47 -2.96 -14.48 -1.03
CA ARG A 47 -2.13 -15.57 -0.52
C ARG A 47 -0.93 -15.85 -1.40
N THR A 48 -1.07 -15.60 -2.70
CA THR A 48 -0.07 -15.90 -3.71
C THR A 48 0.00 -14.79 -4.75
N ASN A 49 1.10 -14.76 -5.49
CA ASN A 49 1.29 -13.89 -6.64
C ASN A 49 0.20 -14.05 -7.71
N ALA A 50 -0.36 -15.26 -7.89
CA ALA A 50 -1.43 -15.53 -8.85
C ALA A 50 -2.69 -14.68 -8.62
N ASN A 51 -2.92 -14.20 -7.39
CA ASN A 51 -4.03 -13.28 -7.12
C ASN A 51 -3.95 -11.98 -7.92
N PHE A 52 -2.75 -11.52 -8.28
CA PHE A 52 -2.53 -10.31 -9.07
C PHE A 52 -2.75 -10.51 -10.58
N LEU A 53 -2.87 -11.77 -11.05
CA LEU A 53 -3.18 -12.09 -12.46
C LEU A 53 -4.68 -12.32 -12.69
N GLN A 54 -5.39 -12.78 -11.66
CA GLN A 54 -6.78 -13.21 -11.77
C GLN A 54 -7.78 -12.06 -11.64
N ARG A 55 -7.35 -10.95 -11.03
CA ARG A 55 -8.20 -9.81 -10.69
C ARG A 55 -7.37 -8.56 -10.49
N GLU A 56 -8.04 -7.43 -10.57
CA GLU A 56 -7.48 -6.16 -10.12
C GLU A 56 -7.28 -6.19 -8.60
N VAL A 57 -6.14 -5.67 -8.16
CA VAL A 57 -5.78 -5.58 -6.75
C VAL A 57 -5.43 -4.13 -6.46
N GLY A 58 -5.95 -3.58 -5.37
CA GLY A 58 -5.66 -2.22 -4.94
C GLY A 58 -5.74 -2.07 -3.43
N ASN A 59 -5.28 -0.94 -2.93
CA ASN A 59 -5.35 -0.62 -1.50
C ASN A 59 -6.74 -0.09 -1.08
N ILE A 60 -6.95 0.16 0.21
CA ILE A 60 -8.20 0.72 0.76
C ILE A 60 -8.62 2.03 0.08
N PRO A 61 -7.70 2.95 -0.27
CA PRO A 61 -8.02 4.12 -1.10
C PRO A 61 -8.51 3.81 -2.53
N ASN A 62 -8.65 2.53 -2.90
CA ASN A 62 -9.02 2.04 -4.24
C ASN A 62 -8.04 2.50 -5.34
N VAL A 63 -6.77 2.66 -5.00
CA VAL A 63 -5.72 2.87 -6.00
C VAL A 63 -5.30 1.49 -6.52
N PRO A 64 -5.51 1.20 -7.83
CA PRO A 64 -5.12 -0.08 -8.40
C PRO A 64 -3.61 -0.20 -8.46
N PHE A 65 -3.11 -1.39 -8.15
CA PHE A 65 -1.72 -1.73 -8.31
C PHE A 65 -1.46 -2.23 -9.73
N VAL A 66 -0.56 -1.55 -10.43
CA VAL A 66 -0.10 -1.98 -11.75
C VAL A 66 1.07 -2.93 -11.55
N VAL A 67 0.93 -4.15 -12.08
CA VAL A 67 1.96 -5.19 -11.96
C VAL A 67 2.95 -5.02 -13.10
N GLU A 68 4.20 -4.74 -12.76
CA GLU A 68 5.30 -4.68 -13.72
C GLU A 68 5.80 -6.10 -14.04
N LYS A 69 5.97 -6.94 -13.00
CA LYS A 69 6.53 -8.28 -13.15
C LYS A 69 6.07 -9.23 -12.03
N ILE A 70 5.84 -10.49 -12.36
CA ILE A 70 5.62 -11.58 -11.40
C ILE A 70 6.74 -12.59 -11.50
N GLU A 71 7.26 -12.99 -10.34
CA GLU A 71 8.21 -14.07 -10.12
C GLU A 71 7.60 -15.07 -9.13
N ASP A 72 8.18 -16.26 -8.98
CA ASP A 72 7.59 -17.39 -8.23
C ASP A 72 7.07 -17.03 -6.82
N SER A 73 7.80 -16.17 -6.10
CA SER A 73 7.45 -15.74 -4.73
C SER A 73 7.32 -14.22 -4.57
N LYS A 74 7.34 -13.47 -5.68
CA LYS A 74 7.45 -12.01 -5.64
C LYS A 74 6.58 -11.35 -6.71
N VAL A 75 5.95 -10.24 -6.34
CA VAL A 75 5.26 -9.33 -7.26
C VAL A 75 6.00 -8.01 -7.24
N ILE A 76 6.34 -7.49 -8.42
CA ILE A 76 6.93 -6.17 -8.61
C ILE A 76 5.83 -5.29 -9.19
N LEU A 77 5.53 -4.22 -8.48
CA LEU A 77 4.55 -3.22 -8.89
C LEU A 77 5.29 -2.07 -9.57
N GLU A 78 4.67 -1.47 -10.58
CA GLU A 78 5.20 -0.24 -11.15
C GLU A 78 5.29 0.84 -10.06
N GLY A 79 6.40 1.57 -10.02
CA GLY A 79 6.57 2.70 -9.11
C GLY A 79 5.43 3.70 -9.28
N SER A 80 4.78 4.06 -8.18
CA SER A 80 3.59 4.92 -8.20
C SER A 80 3.92 6.34 -8.64
N VAL A 81 3.82 6.65 -9.94
CA VAL A 81 3.56 8.01 -10.43
C VAL A 81 2.72 7.98 -11.71
N LYS A 82 1.41 8.22 -11.56
CA LYS A 82 0.66 9.19 -12.36
C LYS A 82 -0.64 9.50 -11.63
N LEU A 83 -0.57 10.45 -10.69
CA LEU A 83 -1.73 11.30 -10.42
C LEU A 83 -1.90 12.16 -11.68
N SER A 84 -2.77 11.72 -12.58
CA SER A 84 -3.25 12.55 -13.67
C SER A 84 -3.90 13.80 -13.07
N ARG A 85 -3.47 14.96 -13.61
CA ARG A 85 -3.86 16.33 -13.27
C ARG A 85 -5.35 16.53 -13.08
#